data_AF-A0A9D3UBV6-F1
#
_entry.id   AF-A0A9D3UBV6-F1
#
_cell.length_a   1.000
_cell.length_b   1.000
_cell.length_c   1.000
_cell.angle_alpha   90.00
_cell.angle_beta   90.00
_cell.angle_gamma   90.00
#
_symmetry.space_group_name_H-M   'P 1'
#
loop_
_entity.id
_entity.type
_entity.pdbx_description
1 polymer ?
#
loop_
_entity_poly.entity_id
_entity_poly.type
_entity_poly.pdbx_seq_one_letter_code
_entity_poly.pdbx_strand_id
1 'polypeptide(L)'
;MKKATLDKVNVIMVSLSTDTLSNNSSYPYDPVNMGGYLAMKENIVVCTSSSNYGDNYYTLSGGLAPWVIEVKSCNSGERFITQVELGGGTKIKGYAVPFRQRFTNASPLSRENMAFHGS
;
A
#
# COMPACT_ATOMS: atom_id res chain seq x y z
N MET A 1 -13.66 -13.24 -2.87
CA MET A 1 -14.70 -12.72 -3.78
C MET A 1 -16.01 -13.50 -3.70
N LYS A 2 -16.05 -14.82 -3.96
CA LYS A 2 -17.30 -15.63 -3.93
C LYS A 2 -18.21 -15.37 -2.73
N LYS A 3 -17.67 -15.41 -1.50
CA LYS A 3 -18.45 -15.12 -0.29
C LYS A 3 -18.99 -13.68 -0.27
N ALA A 4 -18.15 -12.69 -0.58
CA ALA A 4 -18.57 -11.29 -0.65
C ALA A 4 -19.70 -11.07 -1.68
N THR A 5 -19.66 -11.79 -2.80
CA THR A 5 -20.74 -11.79 -3.79
C THR A 5 -22.05 -12.39 -3.26
N LEU A 6 -21.95 -13.50 -2.51
CA LEU A 6 -23.11 -14.11 -1.83
C LEU A 6 -23.68 -13.18 -0.76
N ASP A 7 -22.81 -12.44 -0.07
CA ASP A 7 -23.16 -11.45 0.95
C ASP A 7 -23.70 -10.14 0.33
N LYS A 8 -23.82 -10.05 -1.01
CA LYS A 8 -24.39 -8.92 -1.76
C LYS A 8 -23.76 -7.57 -1.41
N VAL A 9 -22.44 -7.54 -1.25
CA VAL A 9 -21.69 -6.27 -1.07
C VAL A 9 -21.79 -5.37 -2.30
N ASN A 10 -21.58 -4.06 -2.14
CA ASN A 10 -21.58 -3.13 -3.27
C ASN A 10 -20.22 -3.02 -3.96
N VAL A 11 -19.15 -3.11 -3.19
CA VAL A 11 -17.77 -2.93 -3.67
C VAL A 11 -16.86 -3.94 -2.99
N ILE A 12 -15.95 -4.52 -3.76
CA ILE A 12 -14.86 -5.34 -3.26
C ILE A 12 -13.54 -4.63 -3.57
N MET A 13 -12.74 -4.38 -2.54
CA MET A 13 -11.39 -3.85 -2.70
C MET A 13 -10.36 -4.92 -2.36
N VAL A 14 -9.39 -5.11 -3.24
CA VAL A 14 -8.35 -6.12 -3.12
C VAL A 14 -6.97 -5.48 -3.25
N SER A 15 -6.15 -5.58 -2.21
CA SER A 15 -4.73 -5.20 -2.28
C SER A 15 -3.86 -6.46 -2.26
N LEU A 16 -3.99 -7.25 -3.32
CA LEU A 16 -3.25 -8.48 -3.53
C LEU A 16 -2.92 -8.60 -5.02
N SER A 17 -1.70 -9.02 -5.33
CA SER A 17 -1.27 -9.34 -6.70
C SER A 17 -0.44 -10.62 -6.67
N THR A 18 -0.44 -11.37 -7.77
CA THR A 18 0.54 -12.45 -7.95
C THR A 18 1.83 -11.86 -8.47
N ASP A 19 2.96 -12.15 -7.82
CA ASP A 19 4.29 -11.62 -8.19
C ASP A 19 4.90 -12.29 -9.44
N THR A 20 4.18 -13.21 -10.05
CA THR A 20 4.67 -13.95 -11.20
C THR A 20 4.37 -13.16 -12.48
N LEU A 21 5.39 -12.47 -13.01
CA LEU A 21 5.40 -11.86 -14.36
C LEU A 21 5.09 -12.86 -15.50
N SER A 22 5.06 -14.17 -15.21
CA SER A 22 4.54 -15.19 -16.12
C SER A 22 3.02 -15.11 -16.33
N ASN A 23 2.31 -14.29 -15.55
CA ASN A 23 0.85 -14.11 -15.62
C ASN A 23 0.43 -12.99 -16.58
N ASN A 24 1.09 -12.89 -17.74
CA ASN A 24 0.39 -12.53 -18.99
C ASN A 24 -0.62 -13.63 -19.40
N SER A 25 -1.13 -14.38 -18.41
CA SER A 25 -2.15 -15.38 -18.57
C SER A 25 -3.43 -14.65 -18.92
N SER A 26 -4.08 -15.08 -20.00
CA SER A 26 -5.38 -14.59 -20.42
C SER A 26 -6.32 -14.43 -19.22
N TYR A 27 -7.15 -13.40 -19.23
CA TYR A 27 -8.10 -13.05 -18.16
C TYR A 27 -8.74 -14.22 -17.37
N PRO A 28 -9.17 -15.35 -17.96
CA PRO A 28 -9.77 -16.45 -17.20
C PRO A 28 -8.85 -17.14 -16.17
N TYR A 29 -7.53 -17.03 -16.31
CA TYR A 29 -6.57 -17.72 -15.43
C TYR A 29 -6.14 -16.88 -14.22
N ASP A 30 -6.43 -15.58 -14.25
CA ASP A 30 -6.18 -14.70 -13.14
C ASP A 30 -7.42 -14.67 -12.20
N PRO A 31 -7.24 -14.97 -10.91
CA PRO A 31 -8.35 -15.07 -9.96
C PRO A 31 -9.03 -13.72 -9.67
N VAL A 32 -8.32 -12.61 -9.82
CA VAL A 32 -8.88 -11.25 -9.67
C VAL A 32 -9.74 -10.92 -10.89
N ASN A 33 -9.26 -11.23 -12.09
CA ASN A 33 -10.01 -11.05 -13.34
C ASN A 33 -11.25 -11.94 -13.38
N MET A 34 -11.13 -13.25 -13.13
CA MET A 34 -12.28 -14.15 -13.11
C MET A 34 -13.28 -13.80 -11.99
N GLY A 35 -12.76 -13.50 -10.79
CA GLY A 35 -13.60 -13.09 -9.66
C GLY A 35 -14.30 -11.75 -9.91
N GLY A 36 -13.62 -10.79 -10.55
CA GLY A 36 -14.17 -9.52 -11.00
C GLY A 36 -15.26 -9.69 -12.06
N TYR A 37 -15.08 -10.62 -12.99
CA TYR A 37 -16.09 -10.92 -14.02
C TYR A 37 -17.38 -11.46 -13.39
N LEU A 38 -17.25 -12.38 -12.43
CA LEU A 38 -18.40 -12.92 -11.69
C LEU A 38 -19.07 -11.88 -10.79
N ALA A 39 -18.28 -11.00 -10.16
CA ALA A 39 -18.79 -9.89 -9.34
C ALA A 39 -19.53 -8.85 -10.18
N MET A 40 -19.00 -8.50 -11.37
CA MET A 40 -19.63 -7.58 -12.32
C MET A 40 -21.01 -8.08 -12.75
N LYS A 41 -21.19 -9.39 -12.98
CA LYS A 41 -22.51 -9.99 -13.30
C LYS A 41 -23.55 -9.78 -12.21
N GLU A 42 -23.11 -9.60 -10.97
CA GLU A 42 -23.95 -9.36 -9.80
C GLU A 42 -24.03 -7.86 -9.44
N ASN A 43 -23.60 -6.97 -10.34
CA ASN A 43 -23.53 -5.52 -10.15
C ASN A 43 -22.61 -5.08 -8.99
N ILE A 44 -21.53 -5.83 -8.75
CA ILE A 44 -20.53 -5.54 -7.72
C ILE A 44 -19.26 -5.03 -8.38
N VAL A 45 -18.80 -3.85 -7.96
CA VAL A 45 -17.55 -3.25 -8.48
C VAL A 45 -16.35 -3.87 -7.76
N VAL A 46 -15.30 -4.20 -8.53
CA VAL A 46 -14.04 -4.71 -7.98
C VAL A 46 -12.92 -3.73 -8.27
N CYS A 47 -12.21 -3.33 -7.22
CA CYS A 47 -11.04 -2.45 -7.29
C CYS A 47 -9.79 -3.19 -6.80
N THR A 48 -8.65 -2.95 -7.45
CA THR A 48 -7.37 -3.61 -7.16
C THR A 48 -6.18 -2.64 -7.21
N SER A 49 -5.08 -2.98 -6.56
CA SER A 49 -3.84 -2.18 -6.59
C SER A 49 -2.86 -2.66 -7.67
N SER A 50 -2.20 -1.72 -8.35
CA SER A 50 -1.20 -1.97 -9.42
C SER A 50 0.11 -2.65 -9.00
N SER A 51 0.19 -3.17 -7.77
CA SER A 51 1.41 -3.68 -7.16
C SER A 51 2.53 -2.63 -7.04
N ASN A 52 3.66 -3.02 -6.45
CA ASN A 52 4.77 -2.13 -6.12
C ASN A 52 6.04 -2.40 -6.94
N TYR A 53 5.93 -3.15 -8.04
CA TYR A 53 7.05 -3.55 -8.92
C TYR A 53 7.36 -2.54 -10.04
N GLY A 54 6.94 -1.27 -9.88
CA GLY A 54 7.47 -0.19 -10.72
C GLY A 54 9.01 -0.11 -10.59
N ASP A 55 9.72 0.62 -11.43
CA ASP A 55 9.42 1.74 -12.33
C ASP A 55 9.60 1.41 -13.83
N ASN A 56 9.92 0.15 -14.12
CA ASN A 56 10.02 -0.36 -15.48
C ASN A 56 8.64 -0.46 -16.16
N TYR A 57 8.64 -0.36 -17.49
CA TYR A 57 7.44 -0.59 -18.30
C TYR A 57 6.90 -2.02 -18.11
N TYR A 58 5.57 -2.17 -18.25
CA TYR A 58 4.87 -3.46 -18.22
C TYR A 58 4.97 -4.25 -16.91
N THR A 59 4.95 -3.55 -15.77
CA THR A 59 5.05 -4.13 -14.42
C THR A 59 3.72 -4.20 -13.65
N LEU A 60 2.60 -3.80 -14.28
CA LEU A 60 1.27 -3.85 -13.67
C LEU A 60 0.81 -5.29 -13.44
N SER A 61 0.37 -5.61 -12.23
CA SER A 61 -0.01 -6.98 -11.84
C SER A 61 -1.29 -7.07 -10.99
N GLY A 62 -2.17 -6.07 -11.05
CA GLY A 62 -3.38 -6.00 -10.22
C GLY A 62 -4.62 -6.72 -10.74
N GLY A 63 -4.62 -7.23 -11.98
CA GLY A 63 -5.83 -7.69 -12.67
C GLY A 63 -6.22 -6.70 -13.77
N LEU A 64 -5.71 -6.93 -14.98
CA LEU A 64 -5.78 -6.02 -16.13
C LEU A 64 -7.06 -6.16 -16.97
N ALA A 65 -8.09 -6.81 -16.44
CA ALA A 65 -9.33 -6.98 -17.17
C ALA A 65 -10.17 -5.67 -17.16
N PRO A 66 -10.91 -5.36 -18.26
CA PRO A 66 -11.66 -4.11 -18.38
C PRO A 66 -12.74 -3.89 -17.31
N TRP A 67 -13.16 -4.94 -16.61
CA TRP A 67 -14.20 -4.91 -15.57
C TRP A 67 -13.63 -4.77 -14.15
N VAL A 68 -12.32 -4.63 -14.00
CA VAL A 68 -11.64 -4.39 -12.72
C VAL A 68 -11.05 -2.99 -12.76
N ILE A 69 -11.26 -2.21 -11.69
CA ILE A 69 -10.65 -0.89 -11.55
C ILE A 69 -9.26 -1.06 -10.92
N GLU A 70 -8.22 -0.81 -11.70
CA GLU A 70 -6.84 -0.85 -11.23
C GLU A 70 -6.37 0.53 -10.76
N VAL A 71 -5.80 0.59 -9.55
CA VAL A 71 -5.40 1.82 -8.90
C VAL A 71 -3.89 1.84 -8.66
N LYS A 72 -3.24 2.92 -9.11
CA LYS A 72 -1.82 3.22 -8.83
C LYS A 72 -1.65 3.99 -7.53
N SER A 73 -0.45 3.90 -6.96
CA SER A 73 -0.04 4.71 -5.82
C SER A 73 0.37 6.12 -6.27
N CYS A 74 0.02 7.12 -5.47
CA CYS A 74 0.51 8.49 -5.60
C CYS A 74 0.77 9.09 -4.21
N ASN A 75 1.64 10.11 -4.15
CA ASN A 75 1.96 10.80 -2.90
C ASN A 75 0.98 11.96 -2.67
N SER A 76 0.46 12.10 -1.45
CA SER A 76 -0.42 13.21 -1.04
C SER A 76 0.31 14.55 -0.86
N GLY A 77 1.65 14.54 -0.83
CA GLY A 77 2.50 15.73 -0.67
C GLY A 77 2.99 15.96 0.76
N GLU A 78 2.22 15.56 1.77
CA GLU A 78 2.63 15.63 3.18
C GLU A 78 3.69 14.58 3.54
N ARG A 79 4.64 14.92 4.42
CA ARG A 79 5.71 14.03 4.87
C ARG A 79 5.95 14.19 6.38
N PHE A 80 6.19 13.07 7.06
CA PHE A 80 6.64 13.08 8.46
C PHE A 80 8.10 13.49 8.55
N ILE A 81 8.37 14.67 9.11
CA ILE A 81 9.73 15.18 9.30
C ILE A 81 10.27 14.65 10.62
N THR A 82 11.46 14.06 10.58
CA THR A 82 12.20 13.57 11.74
C THR A 82 13.56 14.25 11.83
N GLN A 83 13.99 14.63 13.03
CA GLN A 83 15.31 15.21 13.28
C GLN A 83 16.20 14.22 14.03
N VAL A 84 17.42 14.05 13.51
CA VAL A 84 18.51 13.28 14.14
C VAL A 84 19.61 14.23 14.57
N GLU A 85 20.13 14.07 15.77
CA GLU A 85 21.28 14.81 16.30
C GLU A 85 22.48 13.87 16.41
N LEU A 86 23.58 14.20 15.73
CA LEU A 86 24.84 13.46 15.76
C LEU A 86 25.65 13.84 17.01
N GLY A 87 26.59 12.98 17.43
CA GLY A 87 27.44 13.20 18.61
C GLY A 87 28.29 14.49 18.61
N GLY A 88 28.44 15.13 17.45
CA GLY A 88 29.06 16.47 17.30
C GLY A 88 28.09 17.65 17.40
N GLY A 89 26.82 17.45 17.76
CA GLY A 89 25.78 18.49 17.84
C GLY A 89 25.12 18.84 16.49
N THR A 90 25.57 18.23 15.39
CA THR A 90 25.00 18.43 14.06
C THR A 90 23.59 17.85 13.98
N LYS A 91 22.61 18.67 13.59
CA LYS A 91 21.21 18.28 13.43
C LYS A 91 20.86 18.09 11.96
N ILE A 92 20.29 16.93 11.63
CA ILE A 92 19.88 16.54 10.28
C ILE A 92 18.37 16.30 10.29
N LYS A 93 17.65 16.96 9.37
CA LYS A 93 16.23 16.72 9.11
C LYS A 93 16.09 15.69 7.99
N GLY A 94 15.32 14.64 8.24
CA GLY A 94 14.97 13.61 7.26
C GLY A 94 13.47 13.30 7.29
N TYR A 95 13.05 12.33 6.48
CA TYR A 95 11.68 11.84 6.48
C TYR A 95 11.62 10.44 7.08
N ALA A 96 10.90 10.30 8.19
CA ALA A 96 10.69 9.03 8.86
C ALA A 96 9.44 9.13 9.75
N VAL A 97 8.83 7.98 10.04
CA VAL A 97 7.76 7.88 11.05
C VAL A 97 8.44 7.55 12.38
N PRO A 98 8.51 8.48 13.36
CA PRO A 98 9.19 8.23 14.62
C PRO A 98 8.41 7.21 15.45
N PHE A 99 9.06 6.11 15.84
CA PHE A 99 8.49 5.15 16.79
C PHE A 99 8.92 5.50 18.22
N ARG A 100 7.97 5.89 19.07
CA ARG A 100 8.25 6.15 20.49
C ARG A 100 7.99 4.90 21.31
N GLN A 101 9.03 4.22 21.78
CA GLN A 101 8.89 3.25 22.87
C GLN A 101 8.53 4.01 24.15
N ARG A 102 7.43 3.61 24.77
CA ARG A 102 6.87 4.26 25.96
C ARG A 102 7.64 3.80 27.20
N PHE A 103 8.87 4.28 27.39
CA PHE A 103 9.47 4.28 28.73
C PHE A 103 8.75 5.36 29.55
N THR A 104 8.26 4.95 30.71
CA THR A 104 7.34 5.72 31.56
C THR A 104 7.93 7.07 31.96
N ASN A 105 7.03 8.06 32.10
CA ASN A 105 7.25 9.41 32.64
C ASN A 105 7.89 10.45 31.71
N ALA A 106 7.16 10.89 30.68
CA ALA A 106 7.31 12.25 30.15
C ALA A 106 6.05 12.71 29.39
N SER A 107 5.52 13.85 29.84
CA SER A 107 4.36 14.60 29.33
C SER A 107 4.44 14.95 27.84
N PRO A 108 3.31 15.18 27.14
CA PRO A 108 3.21 14.93 25.70
C PRO A 108 3.69 16.03 24.76
N LEU A 109 4.15 17.20 25.23
CA LEU A 109 4.23 18.40 24.36
C LEU A 109 5.53 19.22 24.43
N SER A 110 6.67 18.64 24.82
CA SER A 110 7.94 19.27 24.45
C SER A 110 9.08 18.25 24.39
N ARG A 111 9.94 18.43 23.38
CA ARG A 111 11.16 17.70 23.05
C ARG A 111 10.99 16.60 22.00
N GLU A 112 10.85 17.06 20.76
CA GLU A 112 11.26 16.34 19.55
C GLU A 112 12.80 16.33 19.49
N ASN A 113 13.43 15.19 19.81
CA ASN A 113 14.80 14.88 19.41
C ASN A 113 15.02 13.38 19.63
N MET A 114 15.13 12.58 18.57
CA MET A 114 15.66 11.21 18.66
C MET A 114 17.18 11.31 18.66
N ALA A 115 17.78 11.23 19.84
CA ALA A 115 19.22 11.14 19.99
C ALA A 115 19.65 9.67 19.82
N PHE A 116 20.35 9.36 18.73
CA PHE A 116 21.05 8.08 18.59
C PHE A 116 22.45 8.25 19.19
N HIS A 117 22.68 7.68 20.37
CA HIS A 117 24.04 7.50 20.90
C HIS A 117 24.69 6.33 20.16
N GLY A 118 25.64 6.64 19.29
CA GLY A 118 26.56 5.64 18.74
C GLY A 118 27.53 5.19 19.83
N SER A 119 27.69 3.88 19.96
CA SER A 119 28.73 3.21 20.76
C SER A 119 30.11 3.36 20.14
#